data_AF-A0AAW4WQW6-F1
#
_entry.id   AF-A0AAW4WQW6-F1
#
_cell.length_a   1.000
_cell.length_b   1.000
_cell.length_c   1.000
_cell.angle_alpha   90.00
_cell.angle_beta   90.00
_cell.angle_gamma   90.00
#
_symmetry.space_group_name_H-M   'P 1'
#
loop_
_entity.id
_entity.type
_entity.pdbx_description
1 polymer ?
#
loop_
_entity_poly.entity_id
_entity_poly.type
_entity_poly.pdbx_seq_one_letter_code
_entity_poly.pdbx_strand_id
1 'polypeptide(L)' 'MFALGGAIGTGLFYGSSECIALAGPSILLAYLIGGFAIFMIVRALSEMSVEDPKAGAFSYYATRYWSKRAGFISGW' A
#
# COMPACT_ATOMS: atom_id res chain seq x y z
N MET A 1 -4.25 -14.19 3.64
CA MET A 1 -4.76 -14.10 5.03
C MET A 1 -3.89 -13.08 5.79
N PHE A 2 -4.48 -12.20 6.61
CA PHE A 2 -3.83 -11.33 7.62
C PHE A 2 -3.11 -10.00 7.27
N ALA A 3 -3.25 -9.41 6.06
CA ALA A 3 -2.78 -8.02 5.87
C ALA A 3 -3.49 -7.01 6.81
N LEU A 4 -4.76 -7.30 7.13
CA LEU A 4 -5.60 -6.52 8.04
C LEU A 4 -5.03 -6.43 9.47
N GLY A 5 -4.39 -7.51 9.96
CA GLY A 5 -3.76 -7.54 11.28
C GLY A 5 -2.48 -6.71 11.38
N GLY A 6 -1.71 -6.63 10.29
CA GLY A 6 -0.55 -5.73 10.19
C GLY A 6 -0.96 -4.26 10.04
N ALA A 7 -2.00 -3.99 9.24
CA ALA A 7 -2.50 -2.63 9.01
C ALA A 7 -3.17 -2.01 10.26
N ILE A 8 -3.87 -2.81 11.08
CA ILE A 8 -4.43 -2.37 12.38
C ILE A 8 -3.37 -2.37 13.50
N GLY A 9 -2.13 -2.75 13.22
CA GLY A 9 -1.04 -2.84 14.19
C GLY A 9 -0.56 -1.48 14.73
N THR A 10 0.68 -1.44 15.23
CA THR A 10 1.28 -0.25 15.86
C THR A 10 1.19 1.00 15.00
N GLY A 11 1.25 0.89 13.67
CA GLY A 11 1.16 2.05 12.77
C GLY A 11 -0.15 2.83 12.87
N LEU A 12 -1.29 2.14 13.04
CA LEU A 12 -2.59 2.81 13.17
C LEU A 12 -2.70 3.52 14.53
N PHE A 13 -2.29 2.90 15.63
CA PHE A 13 -2.43 3.50 16.96
C PHE A 13 -1.32 4.49 17.34
N TYR A 14 -0.07 4.17 17.02
CA TYR A 14 1.10 5.00 17.27
C TYR A 14 1.14 6.21 16.32
N GLY A 15 0.80 6.01 15.05
CA GLY A 15 0.75 7.09 14.06
C GLY A 15 -0.46 8.01 14.23
N SER A 16 -1.64 7.46 14.60
CA SER A 16 -2.85 8.29 14.73
C SER A 16 -2.76 9.32 15.85
N SER A 17 -2.13 9.03 16.98
CA SER A 17 -2.07 9.96 18.12
C SER A 17 -1.29 11.23 17.78
N GLU A 18 -0.12 11.11 17.15
CA GLU A 18 0.66 12.27 16.67
C GLU A 18 -0.06 13.00 15.53
N CYS A 19 -0.64 12.25 14.61
CA CYS A 19 -1.34 12.82 13.46
C CYS A 19 -2.60 13.61 13.86
N ILE A 20 -3.37 13.11 14.84
CA ILE A 20 -4.54 13.80 15.39
C ILE A 20 -4.09 15.07 16.14
N ALA A 21 -3.00 15.02 16.90
CA ALA A 21 -2.47 16.18 17.62
C ALA A 21 -1.99 17.30 16.68
N LEU A 22 -1.42 16.95 15.52
CA LEU A 22 -0.91 17.90 14.53
C LEU A 22 -2.00 18.46 13.60
N ALA A 23 -2.91 17.60 13.11
CA ALA A 23 -3.88 17.98 12.08
C ALA A 23 -5.29 18.27 12.62
N GLY A 24 -5.60 17.86 13.85
CA GLY A 24 -6.94 17.99 14.42
C GLY A 24 -7.99 17.18 13.63
N PRO A 25 -9.26 17.64 13.58
CA PRO A 25 -10.35 16.92 12.90
C PRO A 25 -10.12 16.69 11.40
N SER A 26 -9.24 17.48 10.77
CA SER A 26 -8.92 17.38 9.34
C SER A 26 -8.19 16.09 8.97
N ILE A 27 -7.66 15.35 9.95
CA ILE A 27 -6.96 14.08 9.72
C ILE A 27 -7.84 13.03 9.01
N LEU A 28 -9.16 13.10 9.20
CA LEU A 28 -10.11 12.22 8.51
C LEU A 28 -10.06 12.40 6.99
N LEU A 29 -9.86 13.64 6.51
CA LEU A 29 -9.69 13.91 5.08
C LEU A 29 -8.37 13.36 4.56
N ALA A 30 -7.29 13.50 5.34
CA ALA A 30 -5.99 12.92 4.99
C ALA A 30 -6.07 11.39 4.90
N TYR A 31 -6.74 10.73 5.86
CA TYR A 31 -6.97 9.29 5.81
C TYR A 31 -7.86 8.85 4.64
N LEU A 32 -8.89 9.64 4.29
CA LEU A 32 -9.72 9.36 3.13
C LEU A 32 -8.92 9.42 1.83
N ILE A 33 -8.11 10.47 1.64
CA ILE A 33 -7.30 10.64 0.42
C ILE A 33 -6.21 9.57 0.35
N GLY A 34 -5.48 9.36 1.45
CA GLY A 34 -4.43 8.34 1.52
C GLY A 34 -4.99 6.92 1.33
N GLY A 35 -6.11 6.62 1.98
CA GLY A 35 -6.82 5.35 1.83
C GLY A 35 -7.33 5.13 0.40
N PHE A 36 -7.87 6.17 -0.24
CA PHE A 36 -8.30 6.11 -1.63
C PHE A 36 -7.12 5.85 -2.58
N ALA A 37 -5.98 6.51 -2.38
CA ALA A 37 -4.78 6.27 -3.16
C ALA A 37 -4.28 4.82 -3.02
N ILE A 38 -4.21 4.31 -1.78
CA ILE A 38 -3.82 2.91 -1.51
C ILE A 38 -4.82 1.94 -2.14
N PHE A 39 -6.12 2.22 -2.04
CA PHE A 39 -7.16 1.42 -2.66
C PHE A 39 -6.96 1.30 -4.18
N MET A 40 -6.68 2.41 -4.85
CA MET A 40 -6.40 2.41 -6.29
C MET A 40 -5.17 1.57 -6.64
N ILE A 41 -4.10 1.66 -5.85
CA ILE A 41 -2.86 0.88 -6.05
C ILE A 41 -3.14 -0.62 -5.90
N VAL A 42 -3.78 -1.03 -4.80
CA VAL A 42 -4.09 -2.45 -4.53
C VAL A 42 -5.05 -2.99 -5.58
N ARG A 43 -6.02 -2.18 -6.03
CA ARG A 43 -6.94 -2.55 -7.10
C ARG A 43 -6.21 -2.81 -8.42
N ALA A 44 -5.36 -1.90 -8.86
CA ALA A 44 -4.57 -2.08 -10.09
C ALA A 44 -3.65 -3.30 -10.00
N LEU A 45 -3.01 -3.51 -8.84
CA LEU A 45 -2.17 -4.68 -8.59
C LEU A 45 -2.97 -5.99 -8.61
N SER A 46 -4.21 -5.95 -8.12
CA SER A 46 -5.12 -7.11 -8.13
C SER A 46 -5.53 -7.46 -9.56
N GLU A 47 -5.82 -6.47 -10.41
CA GLU A 47 -6.11 -6.68 -11.84
C GLU A 47 -4.91 -7.36 -12.54
N MET A 48 -3.69 -6.87 -12.33
CA MET A 48 -2.47 -7.49 -12.85
C MET A 48 -2.23 -8.92 -12.32
N SER A 49 -2.59 -9.16 -11.06
CA SER A 49 -2.42 -10.48 -10.44
C SER A 49 -3.44 -11.51 -10.94
N VAL A 50 -4.60 -11.06 -11.41
CA VAL A 50 -5.58 -11.93 -12.07
C VAL A 50 -5.15 -12.24 -13.50
N GLU A 51 -4.55 -11.29 -14.21
CA GLU A 51 -4.08 -11.49 -15.59
C GLU A 51 -2.83 -12.38 -15.70
N ASP A 52 -1.82 -12.19 -14.84
CA ASP A 52 -0.63 -13.04 -14.79
C ASP A 52 -0.49 -13.67 -13.37
N PRO A 53 -1.26 -14.74 -13.08
CA PRO A 53 -1.29 -15.36 -11.76
C PRO A 53 -0.01 -16.16 -11.50
N LYS A 54 1.07 -15.45 -11.20
CA LYS A 54 2.34 -16.04 -10.74
C LYS A 54 2.58 -15.74 -9.28
N ALA A 55 3.17 -16.73 -8.60
CA ALA A 55 3.67 -16.56 -7.24
C ALA A 55 4.88 -15.60 -7.29
N GLY A 56 4.66 -14.32 -6.96
CA GLY A 56 5.69 -13.28 -6.92
C GLY A 56 5.22 -12.07 -6.11
N ALA A 57 6.16 -11.39 -5.45
CA ALA A 57 5.90 -10.13 -4.75
C ALA A 57 5.65 -8.98 -5.75
N PHE A 58 5.25 -7.81 -5.27
CA PHE A 58 5.08 -6.59 -6.10
C PHE A 58 6.29 -6.33 -7.03
N SER A 59 7.50 -6.68 -6.57
CA SER A 59 8.74 -6.59 -7.36
C SER A 59 8.76 -7.46 -8.63
N TYR A 60 8.00 -8.56 -8.68
CA TYR A 60 7.82 -9.35 -9.89
C TYR A 60 7.13 -8.54 -10.98
N TYR A 61 5.99 -7.90 -10.64
CA TYR A 61 5.25 -7.06 -11.57
C TYR A 61 6.06 -5.82 -11.99
N ALA A 62 6.79 -5.19 -11.06
CA ALA A 62 7.68 -4.07 -11.38
C ALA A 62 8.85 -4.48 -12.30
N THR A 63 9.41 -5.68 -12.12
CA THR A 63 10.44 -6.24 -13.02
C THR A 63 9.89 -6.51 -14.41
N ARG A 64 8.67 -7.07 -14.48
CA ARG A 64 8.05 -7.57 -15.70
C ARG A 64 7.47 -6.45 -16.57
N TYR A 65 6.77 -5.50 -15.97
CA TYR A 65 6.04 -4.45 -16.69
C TYR A 65 6.80 -3.13 -16.81
N TRP A 66 7.79 -2.87 -15.93
CA TRP A 66 8.57 -1.62 -15.98
C TRP A 66 10.02 -1.86 -16.40
N SER A 67 10.84 -2.46 -15.55
CA SER A 67 12.26 -2.70 -15.83
C SER A 67 12.91 -3.53 -14.72
N LYS A 68 14.00 -4.27 -15.02
CA LYS A 68 14.81 -4.96 -14.02
C LYS A 68 15.30 -4.05 -12.88
N ARG A 69 15.55 -2.76 -13.17
CA ARG A 69 15.95 -1.77 -12.16
C ARG A 69 14.80 -1.38 -11.23
N ALA A 70 13.59 -1.21 -11.78
CA ALA A 70 12.39 -0.90 -11.00
C ALA A 70 12.02 -2.07 -10.09
N GLY A 71 12.15 -3.29 -10.60
CA GLY A 71 12.07 -4.52 -9.82
C GLY A 71 13.00 -4.56 -8.62
N PHE A 72 14.29 -4.29 -8.85
CA PHE A 72 15.30 -4.26 -7.78
C PHE A 72 14.99 -3.19 -6.71
N ILE A 73 14.65 -1.96 -7.11
CA ILE A 73 14.31 -0.88 -6.16
C ILE A 73 13.06 -1.21 -5.34
N SER A 74 12.05 -1.81 -5.98
CA SER A 74 10.78 -2.14 -5.30
C SER A 74 10.85 -3.35 -4.38
N GLY A 75 11.91 -4.16 -4.47
CA GLY A 75 12.06 -5.42 -3.73
C GLY A 75 13.30 -5.49 -2.83
N TRP A 76 14.06 -4.40 -2.69
CA TRP A 76 15.22 -4.29 -1.80
C TRP A 76 14.81 -4.02 -0.36
#